data_AF-A0A932V787-F1
#
_entry.id   AF-A0A932V787-F1
#
_cell.length_a   1.000
_cell.length_b   1.000
_cell.length_c   1.000
_cell.angle_alpha   90.00
_cell.angle_beta   90.00
_cell.angle_gamma   90.00
#
_symmetry.space_group_name_H-M   'P 1'
#
loop_
_entity.id
_entity.type
_entity.pdbx_description
1 polymer ?
#
loop_
_entity_poly.entity_id
_entity_poly.type
_entity_poly.pdbx_seq_one_letter_code
_entity_poly.pdbx_strand_id
1 'polypeptide(L)'
;MDDRFERAWAAGFFDGDGWASRVKFGRGEQRHAQARINQASEGGPPEALRRFQAAVGGIGNITGPVSIIGRRDIYAWTATGSRVRTVWDALHPWLCPTKLAATAQAAEVLVPLHVGLLEPAELVAWAAGFFDAEGCVSLVRHRSHEGYFYPEAAVTQSSASGQPAELLRFQLAVSGLGQIYGPYRQAGATKPVFRWRLHPPEQIRAVMALLRPRLGIMKCEQADAVFAVIDGQPSLPRGNPAWGRHKTHCIHGHEYRTARVRPYRSRGVGIPRRENKQCLVCSREQALAKRDAKRKADGFDTIGLSESAALYYWLDRHRLATPIGDPWQYCCAIRRQGVLGRDRRQGRASRMNSTATESRSVIGSGGG
;
A
#
# COMPACT_ATOMS: atom_id res chain seq x y z
N MET A 1 -5.88 -15.46 27.70
CA MET A 1 -6.24 -14.75 26.46
C MET A 1 -6.97 -15.76 25.58
N ASP A 2 -8.08 -15.39 24.95
CA ASP A 2 -8.81 -16.31 24.07
C ASP A 2 -7.91 -16.76 22.90
N ASP A 3 -7.71 -18.08 22.77
CA ASP A 3 -6.91 -18.74 21.72
C ASP A 3 -7.31 -18.26 20.32
N ARG A 4 -8.59 -17.89 20.14
CA ARG A 4 -9.13 -17.36 18.88
C ARG A 4 -8.44 -16.08 18.42
N PHE A 5 -8.16 -15.14 19.33
CA PHE A 5 -7.50 -13.87 18.95
C PHE A 5 -6.01 -14.05 18.66
N GLU A 6 -5.35 -14.97 19.35
CA GLU A 6 -3.93 -15.28 19.07
C GLU A 6 -3.78 -15.97 17.71
N ARG A 7 -4.72 -16.85 17.33
CA ARG A 7 -4.76 -17.44 15.97
C ARG A 7 -5.07 -16.41 14.90
N ALA A 8 -5.99 -15.48 15.16
CA ALA A 8 -6.27 -14.37 14.24
C ALA A 8 -5.03 -13.50 14.03
N TRP A 9 -4.32 -13.13 15.12
CA TRP A 9 -3.03 -12.45 15.05
C TRP A 9 -2.00 -13.26 14.25
N ALA A 10 -1.86 -14.56 14.53
CA ALA A 10 -0.92 -15.42 13.83
C ALA A 10 -1.22 -15.52 12.32
N ALA A 11 -2.48 -15.55 11.93
CA ALA A 11 -2.88 -15.54 10.52
C ALA A 11 -2.51 -14.23 9.83
N GLY A 12 -2.70 -13.09 10.49
CA GLY A 12 -2.25 -11.79 9.97
C GLY A 12 -0.74 -11.72 9.82
N PHE A 13 0.00 -12.21 10.81
CA PHE A 13 1.46 -12.29 10.75
C PHE A 13 1.95 -13.21 9.61
N PHE A 14 1.27 -14.35 9.40
CA PHE A 14 1.54 -15.26 8.29
C PHE A 14 1.15 -14.66 6.92
N ASP A 15 0.09 -13.86 6.84
CA ASP A 15 -0.29 -13.14 5.62
C ASP A 15 0.79 -12.14 5.17
N GLY A 16 1.49 -11.52 6.12
CA GLY A 16 2.65 -10.67 5.83
C GLY A 16 3.87 -11.49 5.39
N ASP A 17 4.52 -12.16 6.35
CA ASP A 17 5.86 -12.73 6.14
C ASP A 17 5.88 -14.25 5.87
N GLY A 18 4.73 -14.91 6.02
CA GLY A 18 4.62 -16.35 5.83
C GLY A 18 4.59 -16.77 4.36
N TRP A 19 4.97 -18.00 4.07
CA TRP A 19 4.68 -18.63 2.78
C TRP A 19 4.48 -20.12 2.96
N ALA A 20 3.69 -20.71 2.06
CA ALA A 20 3.46 -22.15 2.00
C ALA A 20 3.57 -22.63 0.56
N SER A 21 4.25 -23.75 0.34
CA SER A 21 4.32 -24.42 -0.96
C SER A 21 4.74 -25.88 -0.81
N ARG A 22 4.81 -26.61 -1.94
CA ARG A 22 5.41 -27.94 -2.00
C ARG A 22 6.82 -27.83 -2.57
N VAL A 23 7.82 -28.12 -1.74
CA VAL A 23 9.24 -28.00 -2.11
C VAL A 23 9.85 -29.39 -2.33
N LYS A 24 10.80 -29.51 -3.28
CA LYS A 24 11.60 -30.73 -3.44
C LYS A 24 12.73 -30.72 -2.40
N PHE A 25 12.91 -31.82 -1.68
CA PHE A 25 14.07 -32.01 -0.80
C PHE A 25 15.04 -33.02 -1.43
N GLY A 26 16.27 -32.59 -1.70
CA GLY A 26 17.32 -33.44 -2.28
C GLY A 26 17.10 -33.84 -3.73
N ARG A 27 17.68 -34.98 -4.14
CA ARG A 27 17.56 -35.54 -5.50
C ARG A 27 16.24 -36.29 -5.75
N GLY A 28 15.39 -36.45 -4.73
CA GLY A 28 14.10 -37.11 -4.86
C GLY A 28 13.11 -36.28 -5.68
N GLU A 29 12.23 -36.94 -6.43
CA GLU A 29 11.15 -36.27 -7.17
C GLU A 29 9.98 -35.85 -6.27
N GLN A 30 9.85 -36.47 -5.09
CA GLN A 30 8.76 -36.19 -4.17
C GLN A 30 8.84 -34.75 -3.64
N ARG A 31 7.72 -34.03 -3.76
CA ARG A 31 7.57 -32.69 -3.20
C ARG A 31 6.90 -32.80 -1.83
N HIS A 32 7.50 -32.16 -0.83
CA HIS A 32 6.98 -32.13 0.53
C HIS A 32 6.31 -30.79 0.80
N ALA A 33 5.18 -30.82 1.50
CA ALA A 33 4.54 -29.61 2.00
C ALA A 33 5.47 -28.88 2.97
N GLN A 34 5.59 -27.57 2.82
CA GLN A 34 6.33 -26.70 3.73
C GLN A 34 5.57 -25.38 3.93
N ALA A 35 5.51 -24.93 5.18
CA ALA A 35 5.14 -23.57 5.56
C ALA A 35 6.30 -22.94 6.35
N ARG A 36 6.57 -21.66 6.11
CA ARG A 36 7.73 -20.99 6.70
C ARG A 36 7.50 -19.49 6.88
N ILE A 37 8.06 -18.94 7.97
CA ILE A 37 8.18 -17.50 8.22
C ILE A 37 9.66 -17.21 8.49
N ASN A 38 10.20 -16.12 7.95
CA ASN A 38 11.54 -15.65 8.27
C ASN A 38 11.46 -14.31 9.02
N GLN A 39 12.30 -14.10 10.03
CA GLN A 39 12.39 -12.85 10.77
C GLN A 39 13.85 -12.53 11.10
N ALA A 40 14.20 -11.25 11.03
CA ALA A 40 15.52 -10.78 11.44
C ALA A 40 15.55 -10.41 12.92
N SER A 41 16.64 -10.70 13.62
CA SER A 41 16.83 -10.34 15.04
C SER A 41 18.31 -10.28 15.39
N GLU A 42 18.70 -9.38 16.30
CA GLU A 42 20.10 -9.20 16.74
C GLU A 42 20.43 -9.98 18.03
N GLY A 43 19.42 -10.56 18.71
CA GLY A 43 19.56 -11.09 20.09
C GLY A 43 18.95 -12.48 20.33
N GLY A 44 18.84 -13.32 19.30
CA GLY A 44 18.21 -14.64 19.38
C GLY A 44 16.90 -14.73 18.60
N PRO A 45 16.19 -15.87 18.69
CA PRO A 45 14.92 -16.07 18.00
C PRO A 45 13.90 -14.98 18.38
N PRO A 46 13.41 -14.19 17.40
CA PRO A 46 12.51 -13.08 17.68
C PRO A 46 11.21 -13.54 18.36
N GLU A 47 10.72 -12.72 19.29
CA GLU A 47 9.52 -13.00 20.10
C GLU A 47 8.30 -13.33 19.22
N ALA A 48 8.11 -12.61 18.11
CA ALA A 48 7.03 -12.86 17.16
C ALA A 48 7.03 -14.30 16.59
N LEU A 49 8.20 -14.93 16.36
CA LEU A 49 8.24 -16.33 15.92
C LEU A 49 7.82 -17.30 17.03
N ARG A 50 8.19 -17.02 18.28
CA ARG A 50 7.79 -17.83 19.44
C ARG A 50 6.29 -17.70 19.70
N ARG A 51 5.77 -16.47 19.64
CA ARG A 51 4.34 -16.19 19.75
C ARG A 51 3.54 -16.88 18.65
N PHE A 52 4.02 -16.80 17.40
CA PHE A 52 3.42 -17.52 16.28
C PHE A 52 3.41 -19.03 16.51
N GLN A 53 4.55 -19.61 16.91
CA GLN A 53 4.65 -21.05 17.22
C GLN A 53 3.64 -21.47 18.29
N ALA A 54 3.52 -20.69 19.38
CA ALA A 54 2.56 -20.96 20.44
C ALA A 54 1.09 -20.88 19.94
N ALA A 55 0.76 -19.84 19.16
CA ALA A 55 -0.58 -19.63 18.61
C ALA A 55 -1.04 -20.75 17.66
N VAL A 56 -0.10 -21.42 16.97
CA VAL A 56 -0.40 -22.60 16.13
C VAL A 56 -0.26 -23.92 16.90
N GLY A 57 -0.36 -23.90 18.22
CA GLY A 57 -0.35 -25.10 19.08
C GLY A 57 1.03 -25.70 19.31
N GLY A 58 2.09 -24.90 19.27
CA GLY A 58 3.47 -25.35 19.45
C GLY A 58 4.06 -26.05 18.23
N ILE A 59 3.40 -25.98 17.07
CA ILE A 59 3.77 -26.71 15.86
C ILE A 59 4.91 -26.01 15.12
N GLY A 60 5.76 -26.81 14.48
CA GLY A 60 6.90 -26.32 13.71
C GLY A 60 8.13 -26.08 14.58
N ASN A 61 9.25 -25.77 13.94
CA ASN A 61 10.53 -25.54 14.61
C ASN A 61 11.06 -24.15 14.26
N ILE A 62 11.62 -23.46 15.25
CA ILE A 62 12.38 -22.24 15.02
C ILE A 62 13.86 -22.60 14.88
N THR A 63 14.47 -22.22 13.76
CA THR A 63 15.88 -22.46 13.45
C THR A 63 16.61 -21.15 13.15
N GLY A 64 17.94 -21.19 13.22
CA GLY A 64 18.82 -20.03 13.04
C GLY A 64 19.79 -19.83 14.22
N PRO A 65 20.56 -18.75 14.21
CA PRO A 65 20.60 -17.74 13.16
C PRO A 65 21.26 -18.25 11.86
N VAL A 66 20.79 -17.73 10.72
CA VAL A 66 21.56 -17.71 9.47
C VAL A 66 22.22 -16.34 9.37
N SER A 67 23.52 -16.29 9.61
CA SER A 67 24.31 -15.05 9.57
C SER A 67 24.88 -14.83 8.17
N ILE A 68 24.62 -13.66 7.60
CA ILE A 68 25.21 -13.21 6.33
C ILE A 68 26.00 -11.94 6.63
N ILE A 69 27.26 -11.88 6.20
CA ILE A 69 28.14 -10.73 6.43
C ILE A 69 27.45 -9.43 5.99
N GLY A 70 27.36 -8.45 6.90
CA GLY A 70 26.73 -7.15 6.65
C GLY A 70 25.20 -7.15 6.70
N ARG A 71 24.56 -8.25 7.12
CA ARG A 71 23.11 -8.34 7.35
C ARG A 71 22.82 -8.80 8.76
N ARG A 72 21.61 -8.50 9.23
CA ARG A 72 21.08 -9.03 10.49
C ARG A 72 20.90 -10.54 10.38
N ASP A 73 21.08 -11.22 11.50
CA ASP A 73 20.80 -12.64 11.64
C ASP A 73 19.34 -12.93 11.33
N ILE A 74 19.11 -13.98 10.53
CA ILE A 74 17.78 -14.42 10.12
C ILE A 74 17.43 -15.71 10.85
N TYR A 75 16.29 -15.71 11.52
CA TYR A 75 15.65 -16.88 12.10
C TYR A 75 14.47 -17.30 11.25
N ALA A 76 14.15 -18.59 11.27
CA ALA A 76 13.04 -19.14 10.51
C ALA A 76 12.18 -20.04 11.38
N TRP A 77 10.87 -19.81 11.41
CA TRP A 77 9.92 -20.83 11.84
C TRP A 77 9.53 -21.68 10.63
N THR A 78 9.53 -23.00 10.77
CA THR A 78 9.22 -23.94 9.67
C THR A 78 8.34 -25.10 10.13
N ALA A 79 7.30 -25.42 9.37
CA ALA A 79 6.52 -26.65 9.47
C ALA A 79 6.60 -27.44 8.15
N THR A 80 6.70 -28.76 8.23
CA THR A 80 6.83 -29.65 7.07
C THR A 80 5.90 -30.85 7.15
N GLY A 81 5.57 -31.45 5.99
CA GLY A 81 4.75 -32.65 5.91
C GLY A 81 3.33 -32.43 6.44
N SER A 82 2.83 -33.39 7.23
CA SER A 82 1.47 -33.33 7.80
C SER A 82 1.22 -32.13 8.72
N ARG A 83 2.28 -31.56 9.31
CA ARG A 83 2.17 -30.37 10.18
C ARG A 83 1.65 -29.14 9.44
N VAL A 84 1.84 -29.05 8.12
CA VAL A 84 1.30 -27.95 7.31
C VAL A 84 -0.23 -27.98 7.31
N ARG A 85 -0.84 -29.16 7.38
CA ARG A 85 -2.30 -29.28 7.52
C ARG A 85 -2.79 -28.79 8.88
N THR A 86 -2.07 -29.04 9.96
CA THR A 86 -2.45 -28.50 11.26
C THR A 86 -2.33 -26.98 11.32
N VAL A 87 -1.33 -26.42 10.64
CA VAL A 87 -1.20 -24.96 10.46
C VAL A 87 -2.38 -24.41 9.66
N TRP A 88 -2.79 -25.10 8.60
CA TRP A 88 -4.01 -24.77 7.86
C TRP A 88 -5.25 -24.77 8.75
N ASP A 89 -5.48 -25.84 9.50
CA ASP A 89 -6.64 -25.97 10.39
C ASP A 89 -6.66 -24.84 11.44
N ALA A 90 -5.49 -24.41 11.91
CA ALA A 90 -5.35 -23.33 12.89
C ALA A 90 -5.59 -21.93 12.31
N LEU A 91 -5.26 -21.67 11.03
CA LEU A 91 -5.20 -20.30 10.49
C LEU A 91 -6.24 -19.98 9.42
N HIS A 92 -6.75 -20.99 8.69
CA HIS A 92 -7.57 -20.76 7.50
C HIS A 92 -8.82 -19.86 7.69
N PRO A 93 -9.48 -19.76 8.87
CA PRO A 93 -10.60 -18.85 9.02
C PRO A 93 -10.21 -17.37 8.86
N TRP A 94 -8.94 -17.03 9.08
CA TRP A 94 -8.44 -15.66 9.07
C TRP A 94 -7.50 -15.34 7.92
N LEU A 95 -7.00 -16.31 7.16
CA LEU A 95 -6.06 -16.03 6.05
C LEU A 95 -6.71 -15.23 4.92
N CYS A 96 -5.94 -14.33 4.31
CA CYS A 96 -6.31 -13.65 3.08
C CYS A 96 -6.29 -14.62 1.87
N PRO A 97 -7.03 -14.35 0.78
CA PRO A 97 -7.23 -15.28 -0.33
C PRO A 97 -5.93 -15.83 -0.92
N THR A 98 -4.87 -15.02 -1.00
CA THR A 98 -3.59 -15.43 -1.58
C THR A 98 -2.89 -16.51 -0.75
N LYS A 99 -2.72 -16.29 0.56
CA LYS A 99 -2.10 -17.31 1.44
C LYS A 99 -3.05 -18.46 1.71
N LEU A 100 -4.36 -18.21 1.74
CA LEU A 100 -5.37 -19.25 1.84
C LEU A 100 -5.21 -20.26 0.70
N ALA A 101 -5.20 -19.80 -0.56
CA ALA A 101 -5.00 -20.70 -1.69
C ALA A 101 -3.64 -21.43 -1.66
N ALA A 102 -2.56 -20.71 -1.34
CA ALA A 102 -1.21 -21.30 -1.29
C ALA A 102 -1.07 -22.36 -0.19
N THR A 103 -1.63 -22.09 1.00
CA THR A 103 -1.56 -23.01 2.14
C THR A 103 -2.47 -24.22 1.93
N ALA A 104 -3.66 -24.03 1.34
CA ALA A 104 -4.55 -25.12 0.96
C ALA A 104 -3.87 -26.08 -0.02
N GLN A 105 -3.24 -25.52 -1.06
CA GLN A 105 -2.50 -26.28 -2.06
C GLN A 105 -1.33 -27.05 -1.43
N ALA A 106 -0.59 -26.43 -0.52
CA ALA A 106 0.50 -27.10 0.19
C ALA A 106 -0.01 -28.23 1.09
N ALA A 107 -1.14 -28.02 1.77
CA ALA A 107 -1.75 -28.98 2.69
C ALA A 107 -2.61 -30.06 2.00
N GLU A 108 -2.80 -30.01 0.68
CA GLU A 108 -3.69 -30.90 -0.09
C GLU A 108 -5.14 -30.89 0.42
N VAL A 109 -5.65 -29.70 0.74
CA VAL A 109 -7.03 -29.50 1.19
C VAL A 109 -7.76 -28.59 0.22
N LEU A 110 -9.09 -28.74 0.15
CA LEU A 110 -9.93 -27.86 -0.61
C LEU A 110 -10.07 -26.51 0.13
N VAL A 111 -10.06 -25.42 -0.64
CA VAL A 111 -10.37 -24.09 -0.10
C VAL A 111 -11.87 -24.02 0.17
N PRO A 112 -12.31 -23.68 1.40
CA PRO A 112 -13.71 -23.44 1.68
C PRO A 112 -14.27 -22.35 0.76
N LEU A 113 -15.45 -22.60 0.17
CA LEU A 113 -16.14 -21.61 -0.67
C LEU A 113 -16.51 -20.33 0.10
N HIS A 114 -16.66 -20.44 1.42
CA HIS A 114 -17.00 -19.34 2.31
C HIS A 114 -15.94 -19.21 3.40
N VAL A 115 -15.21 -18.11 3.39
CA VAL A 115 -14.49 -17.64 4.57
C VAL A 115 -15.49 -16.80 5.35
N GLY A 116 -15.80 -17.19 6.58
CA GLY A 116 -16.77 -16.47 7.41
C GLY A 116 -16.40 -14.99 7.57
N LEU A 117 -17.40 -14.14 7.77
CA LEU A 117 -17.14 -12.76 8.19
C LEU A 117 -16.42 -12.79 9.53
N LEU A 118 -15.27 -12.11 9.61
CA LEU A 118 -14.57 -11.97 10.88
C LEU A 118 -15.35 -11.05 11.81
N GLU A 119 -15.39 -11.42 13.09
CA GLU A 119 -15.83 -10.49 14.12
C GLU A 119 -14.88 -9.28 14.16
N PRO A 120 -15.38 -8.06 14.45
CA PRO A 120 -14.54 -6.85 14.46
C PRO A 120 -13.28 -6.99 15.33
N ALA A 121 -13.38 -7.67 16.48
CA ALA A 121 -12.25 -7.92 17.37
C ALA A 121 -11.19 -8.87 16.79
N GLU A 122 -11.60 -9.86 15.99
CA GLU A 122 -10.68 -10.77 15.28
C GLU A 122 -10.03 -10.07 14.10
N LEU A 123 -10.77 -9.22 13.39
CA LEU A 123 -10.23 -8.41 12.31
C LEU A 123 -9.12 -7.47 12.81
N VAL A 124 -9.30 -6.86 13.99
CA VAL A 124 -8.27 -6.06 14.67
C VAL A 124 -7.08 -6.94 15.11
N ALA A 125 -7.33 -8.16 15.60
CA ALA A 125 -6.27 -9.10 15.95
C ALA A 125 -5.41 -9.49 14.74
N TRP A 126 -6.06 -9.86 13.63
CA TRP A 126 -5.42 -10.11 12.34
C TRP A 126 -4.62 -8.88 11.88
N ALA A 127 -5.19 -7.68 11.96
CA ALA A 127 -4.49 -6.47 11.55
C ALA A 127 -3.23 -6.18 12.39
N ALA A 128 -3.27 -6.48 13.69
CA ALA A 128 -2.10 -6.34 14.56
C ALA A 128 -0.98 -7.30 14.14
N GLY A 129 -1.29 -8.56 13.85
CA GLY A 129 -0.29 -9.53 13.37
C GLY A 129 0.26 -9.17 12.00
N PHE A 130 -0.60 -8.72 11.09
CA PHE A 130 -0.17 -8.24 9.77
C PHE A 130 0.74 -7.01 9.87
N PHE A 131 0.46 -6.10 10.81
CA PHE A 131 1.33 -4.96 11.09
C PHE A 131 2.64 -5.35 11.77
N ASP A 132 2.65 -6.39 12.61
CA ASP A 132 3.90 -6.91 13.19
C ASP A 132 4.85 -7.44 12.11
N ALA A 133 4.31 -8.10 11.08
CA ALA A 133 5.08 -8.58 9.94
C ALA A 133 5.55 -7.43 9.02
N GLU A 134 4.59 -6.69 8.45
CA GLU A 134 4.84 -5.80 7.30
C GLU A 134 4.75 -4.31 7.62
N GLY A 135 4.25 -4.00 8.82
CA GLY A 135 4.02 -2.64 9.27
C GLY A 135 5.28 -1.95 9.75
N CYS A 136 5.32 -0.63 9.61
CA CYS A 136 6.32 0.19 10.26
C CYS A 136 5.72 1.50 10.75
N VAL A 137 6.30 2.03 11.82
CA VAL A 137 6.13 3.41 12.26
C VAL A 137 7.50 4.06 12.20
N SER A 138 7.62 5.18 11.51
CA SER A 138 8.91 5.80 11.22
C SER A 138 8.84 7.32 11.27
N LEU A 139 10.00 7.96 11.49
CA LEU A 139 10.17 9.40 11.37
C LEU A 139 10.59 9.73 9.94
N VAL A 140 9.84 10.62 9.30
CA VAL A 140 10.17 11.13 7.97
C VAL A 140 10.61 12.58 8.08
N ARG A 141 11.74 12.92 7.43
CA ARG A 141 12.27 14.29 7.42
C ARG A 141 11.27 15.26 6.79
N HIS A 142 11.08 16.40 7.44
CA HIS A 142 10.28 17.47 6.90
C HIS A 142 11.00 18.14 5.73
N ARG A 143 10.38 18.12 4.55
CA ARG A 143 10.99 18.61 3.29
C ARG A 143 11.46 20.07 3.28
N SER A 144 10.99 20.91 4.20
CA SER A 144 11.24 22.35 4.21
C SER A 144 11.70 22.90 5.56
N HIS A 145 11.85 22.05 6.56
CA HIS A 145 12.30 22.47 7.90
C HIS A 145 13.35 21.46 8.33
N GLU A 146 14.61 21.87 8.25
CA GLU A 146 15.73 21.06 8.71
C GLU A 146 15.59 20.77 10.20
N GLY A 147 15.94 19.55 10.62
CA GLY A 147 15.76 19.10 12.00
C GLY A 147 14.32 18.75 12.39
N TYR A 148 13.33 18.97 11.52
CA TYR A 148 11.94 18.58 11.78
C TYR A 148 11.58 17.25 11.14
N PHE A 149 10.72 16.52 11.83
CA PHE A 149 10.18 15.22 11.43
C PHE A 149 8.65 15.23 11.48
N TYR A 150 8.06 14.30 10.75
CA TYR A 150 6.66 13.89 10.91
C TYR A 150 6.58 12.36 10.96
N PRO A 151 5.63 11.79 11.70
CA PRO A 151 5.47 10.34 11.77
C PRO A 151 4.81 9.81 10.48
N GLU A 152 5.22 8.63 10.05
CA GLU A 152 4.56 7.84 9.01
C GLU A 152 4.34 6.42 9.54
N ALA A 153 3.09 5.97 9.55
CA ALA A 153 2.77 4.55 9.64
C ALA A 153 2.53 4.01 8.23
N ALA A 154 3.11 2.87 7.90
CA ALA A 154 2.97 2.26 6.59
C ALA A 154 2.91 0.73 6.67
N VAL A 155 2.23 0.13 5.69
CA VAL A 155 2.24 -1.32 5.44
C VAL A 155 2.46 -1.52 3.95
N THR A 156 3.38 -2.41 3.58
CA THR A 156 3.76 -2.65 2.17
C THR A 156 3.32 -4.05 1.74
N GLN A 157 2.84 -4.19 0.51
CA GLN A 157 2.55 -5.49 -0.09
C GLN A 157 2.84 -5.48 -1.59
N SER A 158 3.21 -6.63 -2.13
CA SER A 158 3.41 -6.81 -3.57
C SER A 158 2.23 -7.56 -4.20
N SER A 159 1.80 -7.15 -5.38
CA SER A 159 0.73 -7.84 -6.11
C SER A 159 0.86 -7.63 -7.61
N ALA A 160 0.58 -8.70 -8.37
CA ALA A 160 0.57 -8.68 -9.82
C ALA A 160 -0.80 -8.28 -10.41
N SER A 161 -1.88 -8.42 -9.64
CA SER A 161 -3.27 -8.35 -10.13
C SER A 161 -4.05 -7.12 -9.66
N GLY A 162 -3.39 -6.13 -9.06
CA GLY A 162 -4.02 -4.92 -8.54
C GLY A 162 -3.75 -4.70 -7.06
N GLN A 163 -4.62 -3.93 -6.40
CA GLN A 163 -4.47 -3.68 -4.96
C GLN A 163 -4.55 -5.01 -4.17
N PRO A 164 -3.56 -5.30 -3.30
CA PRO A 164 -3.56 -6.50 -2.46
C PRO A 164 -4.78 -6.53 -1.52
N ALA A 165 -5.43 -7.69 -1.42
CA ALA A 165 -6.59 -7.90 -0.55
C ALA A 165 -6.24 -7.67 0.94
N GLU A 166 -5.00 -7.98 1.29
CA GLU A 166 -4.41 -7.79 2.62
C GLU A 166 -4.41 -6.29 3.00
N LEU A 167 -4.05 -5.39 2.08
CA LEU A 167 -4.05 -3.94 2.36
C LEU A 167 -5.48 -3.39 2.51
N LEU A 168 -6.42 -3.88 1.70
CA LEU A 168 -7.83 -3.49 1.79
C LEU A 168 -8.44 -3.94 3.12
N ARG A 169 -8.15 -5.18 3.53
CA ARG A 169 -8.59 -5.74 4.80
C ARG A 169 -7.96 -5.01 5.99
N PHE A 170 -6.67 -4.67 5.90
CA PHE A 170 -6.00 -3.86 6.93
C PHE A 170 -6.64 -2.48 7.05
N GLN A 171 -6.91 -1.80 5.93
CA GLN A 171 -7.58 -0.51 5.93
C GLN A 171 -8.97 -0.59 6.58
N LEU A 172 -9.74 -1.64 6.29
CA LEU A 172 -11.04 -1.89 6.91
C LEU A 172 -10.91 -2.09 8.43
N ALA A 173 -9.92 -2.90 8.87
CA ALA A 173 -9.66 -3.18 10.28
C ALA A 173 -9.36 -1.91 11.09
N VAL A 174 -8.70 -0.92 10.49
CA VAL A 174 -8.36 0.37 11.10
C VAL A 174 -9.41 1.46 10.80
N SER A 175 -10.66 1.04 10.64
CA SER A 175 -11.82 1.93 10.44
C SER A 175 -11.71 2.85 9.21
N GLY A 176 -11.07 2.37 8.15
CA GLY A 176 -10.89 3.12 6.91
C GLY A 176 -9.76 4.17 6.97
N LEU A 177 -9.03 4.27 8.08
CA LEU A 177 -7.92 5.23 8.20
C LEU A 177 -6.78 4.89 7.25
N GLY A 178 -6.09 5.95 6.80
CA GLY A 178 -4.97 5.85 5.85
C GLY A 178 -5.42 5.66 4.40
N GLN A 179 -4.45 5.59 3.50
CA GLN A 179 -4.69 5.46 2.06
C GLN A 179 -3.73 4.44 1.44
N ILE A 180 -4.23 3.67 0.49
CA ILE A 180 -3.44 2.72 -0.31
C ILE A 180 -2.94 3.42 -1.57
N TYR A 181 -1.62 3.46 -1.73
CA TYR A 181 -0.94 4.03 -2.88
C TYR A 181 -0.26 2.94 -3.72
N GLY A 182 0.00 3.25 -4.99
CA GLY A 182 0.61 2.35 -5.98
C GLY A 182 -0.27 2.16 -7.21
N PRO A 183 0.08 1.23 -8.12
CA PRO A 183 1.27 0.39 -8.07
C PRO A 183 2.58 1.19 -8.27
N TYR A 184 3.58 0.91 -7.45
CA TYR A 184 4.96 1.40 -7.62
C TYR A 184 5.81 0.32 -8.29
N ARG A 185 6.52 0.67 -9.37
CA ARG A 185 7.52 -0.20 -9.98
C ARG A 185 8.87 0.05 -9.31
N GLN A 186 9.50 -1.00 -8.80
CA GLN A 186 10.84 -0.95 -8.24
C GLN A 186 11.82 -1.62 -9.20
N ALA A 187 13.01 -1.05 -9.36
CA ALA A 187 14.06 -1.66 -10.17
C ALA A 187 14.42 -3.04 -9.60
N GLY A 188 14.40 -4.08 -10.44
CA GLY A 188 14.71 -5.46 -10.05
C GLY A 188 13.57 -6.22 -9.35
N ALA A 189 12.45 -5.58 -9.03
CA ALA A 189 11.29 -6.28 -8.48
C ALA A 189 10.45 -6.90 -9.59
N THR A 190 10.06 -8.17 -9.42
CA THR A 190 9.22 -8.90 -10.37
C THR A 190 7.74 -8.52 -10.28
N LYS A 191 7.32 -7.93 -9.15
CA LYS A 191 5.92 -7.54 -8.89
C LYS A 191 5.83 -6.07 -8.51
N PRO A 192 4.78 -5.35 -8.96
CA PRO A 192 4.46 -4.04 -8.44
C PRO A 192 4.22 -4.04 -6.92
N VAL A 193 4.55 -2.92 -6.28
CA VAL A 193 4.41 -2.72 -4.84
C VAL A 193 3.32 -1.70 -4.54
N PHE A 194 2.48 -2.02 -3.57
CA PHE A 194 1.45 -1.15 -3.01
C PHE A 194 1.81 -0.81 -1.57
N ARG A 195 1.38 0.36 -1.11
CA ARG A 195 1.66 0.84 0.25
C ARG A 195 0.42 1.47 0.85
N TRP A 196 -0.06 0.93 1.95
CA TRP A 196 -0.94 1.66 2.84
C TRP A 196 -0.09 2.66 3.64
N ARG A 197 -0.54 3.92 3.75
CA ARG A 197 0.16 4.96 4.51
C ARG A 197 -0.80 5.83 5.31
N LEU A 198 -0.33 6.27 6.47
CA LEU A 198 -0.99 7.19 7.36
C LEU A 198 0.03 8.19 7.94
N HIS A 199 -0.32 9.47 7.96
CA HIS A 199 0.58 10.57 8.34
C HIS A 199 0.11 11.43 9.52
N PRO A 200 -1.19 11.74 9.67
CA PRO A 200 -1.61 12.62 10.77
C PRO A 200 -1.29 11.97 12.13
N PRO A 201 -0.51 12.63 13.01
CA PRO A 201 -0.05 12.02 14.27
C PRO A 201 -1.19 11.47 15.12
N GLU A 202 -2.30 12.20 15.21
CA GLU A 202 -3.50 11.81 15.96
C GLU A 202 -4.14 10.53 15.41
N GLN A 203 -4.18 10.37 14.08
CA GLN A 203 -4.72 9.17 13.45
C GLN A 203 -3.77 7.99 13.63
N ILE A 204 -2.45 8.20 13.55
CA ILE A 204 -1.47 7.14 13.82
C ILE A 204 -1.60 6.68 15.29
N ARG A 205 -1.74 7.60 16.25
CA ARG A 205 -1.99 7.26 17.65
C ARG A 205 -3.27 6.44 17.82
N ALA A 206 -4.35 6.81 17.13
CA ALA A 206 -5.60 6.06 17.18
C ALA A 206 -5.43 4.63 16.65
N VAL A 207 -4.73 4.45 15.51
CA VAL A 207 -4.43 3.11 14.98
C VAL A 207 -3.53 2.32 15.92
N MET A 208 -2.48 2.94 16.48
CA MET A 208 -1.60 2.26 17.44
C MET A 208 -2.33 1.87 18.72
N ALA A 209 -3.21 2.72 19.24
CA ALA A 209 -4.04 2.41 20.41
C ALA A 209 -5.00 1.24 20.13
N LEU A 210 -5.59 1.19 18.93
CA LEU A 210 -6.46 0.10 18.49
C LEU A 210 -5.71 -1.24 18.39
N LEU A 211 -4.49 -1.24 17.84
CA LEU A 211 -3.71 -2.46 17.62
C LEU A 211 -2.94 -2.92 18.87
N ARG A 212 -2.52 -1.99 19.74
CA ARG A 212 -1.62 -2.23 20.89
C ARG A 212 -1.99 -3.43 21.76
N PRO A 213 -3.27 -3.73 22.09
CA PRO A 213 -3.60 -4.89 22.92
C PRO A 213 -3.15 -6.24 22.34
N ARG A 214 -2.83 -6.30 21.04
CA ARG A 214 -2.40 -7.52 20.34
C ARG A 214 -1.11 -7.33 19.53
N LEU A 215 -0.56 -6.13 19.50
CA LEU A 215 0.64 -5.81 18.76
C LEU A 215 1.88 -6.32 19.52
N GLY A 216 2.90 -6.78 18.81
CA GLY A 216 4.16 -7.20 19.39
C GLY A 216 4.88 -6.06 20.11
N ILE A 217 5.64 -6.43 21.14
CA ILE A 217 6.34 -5.45 22.01
C ILE A 217 7.29 -4.56 21.20
N MET A 218 8.03 -5.13 20.25
CA MET A 218 8.99 -4.40 19.43
C MET A 218 8.32 -3.30 18.58
N LYS A 219 7.13 -3.55 18.01
CA LYS A 219 6.41 -2.51 17.25
C LYS A 219 5.82 -1.45 18.16
N CYS A 220 5.39 -1.82 19.38
CA CYS A 220 4.96 -0.86 20.39
C CYS A 220 6.10 0.08 20.76
N GLU A 221 7.28 -0.46 21.07
CA GLU A 221 8.49 0.32 21.38
C GLU A 221 8.92 1.22 20.22
N GLN A 222 8.89 0.71 18.98
CA GLN A 222 9.16 1.52 17.80
C GLN A 222 8.18 2.69 17.65
N ALA A 223 6.88 2.46 17.86
CA ALA A 223 5.88 3.51 17.81
C ALA A 223 6.09 4.54 18.93
N ASP A 224 6.37 4.08 20.15
CA ASP A 224 6.63 4.95 21.31
C ASP A 224 7.88 5.81 21.10
N ALA A 225 8.96 5.24 20.56
CA ALA A 225 10.17 5.98 20.21
C ALA A 225 9.91 7.07 19.16
N VAL A 226 9.10 6.78 18.14
CA VAL A 226 8.69 7.78 17.14
C VAL A 226 7.90 8.91 17.81
N PHE A 227 6.93 8.58 18.66
CA PHE A 227 6.10 9.60 19.30
C PHE A 227 6.85 10.42 20.35
N ALA A 228 7.83 9.85 21.05
CA ALA A 228 8.71 10.62 21.94
C ALA A 228 9.43 11.74 21.18
N VAL A 229 9.90 11.49 19.95
CA VAL A 229 10.51 12.53 19.10
C VAL A 229 9.48 13.56 18.65
N ILE A 230 8.28 13.14 18.26
CA ILE A 230 7.23 14.06 17.81
C ILE A 230 6.75 14.97 18.95
N ASP A 231 6.60 14.44 20.17
CA ASP A 231 6.14 15.19 21.34
C ASP A 231 7.22 16.12 21.89
N GLY A 232 8.49 15.72 21.80
CA GLY A 232 9.64 16.56 22.17
C GLY A 232 10.00 17.63 21.13
N GLN A 233 9.46 17.55 19.92
CA GLN A 233 9.75 18.51 18.86
C GLN A 233 9.07 19.85 19.15
N PRO A 234 9.79 20.99 19.04
CA PRO A 234 9.16 22.30 19.15
C PRO A 234 8.03 22.44 18.13
N SER A 235 7.04 23.28 18.45
CA SER A 235 6.00 23.62 17.49
C SER A 235 6.64 24.15 16.20
N LEU A 236 6.32 23.52 15.07
CA LEU A 236 6.77 23.96 13.75
C LEU A 236 6.57 25.48 13.62
N PRO A 237 7.62 26.26 13.29
CA PRO A 237 7.49 27.69 13.04
C PRO A 237 6.62 27.85 11.79
N ARG A 238 5.33 28.13 12.00
CA ARG A 238 4.38 28.32 10.91
C ARG A 238 4.42 29.78 10.50
N GLY A 239 4.59 30.01 9.20
CA GLY A 239 4.71 31.35 8.63
C GLY A 239 6.15 31.78 8.40
N ASN A 240 6.32 32.73 7.48
CA ASN A 240 7.59 33.42 7.29
C ASN A 240 7.75 34.45 8.42
N PRO A 241 8.81 34.42 9.24
CA PRO A 241 9.03 35.45 10.27
C PRO A 241 8.96 36.87 9.72
N ALA A 242 9.38 37.07 8.47
CA ALA A 242 9.32 38.36 7.77
C ALA A 242 7.89 38.85 7.44
N TRP A 243 6.84 38.06 7.69
CA TRP A 243 5.44 38.42 7.39
C TRP A 243 4.64 38.85 8.63
N GLY A 244 5.31 38.95 9.79
CA GLY A 244 4.69 39.20 11.08
C GLY A 244 4.06 37.95 11.66
N ARG A 245 4.15 37.77 12.99
CA ARG A 245 3.62 36.63 13.75
C ARG A 245 2.09 36.44 13.65
N HIS A 246 1.37 37.29 12.93
CA HIS A 246 -0.08 37.46 13.09
C HIS A 246 -0.94 37.16 11.85
N LYS A 247 -0.35 36.80 10.69
CA LYS A 247 -1.17 36.34 9.57
C LYS A 247 -1.60 34.90 9.84
N THR A 248 -2.85 34.75 10.26
CA THR A 248 -3.50 33.44 10.49
C THR A 248 -4.20 32.92 9.25
N HIS A 249 -4.49 33.76 8.25
CA HIS A 249 -5.24 33.38 7.05
C HIS A 249 -4.63 33.95 5.77
N CYS A 250 -4.79 33.24 4.64
CA CYS A 250 -4.44 33.76 3.32
C CYS A 250 -5.47 34.78 2.81
N ILE A 251 -5.19 35.43 1.67
CA ILE A 251 -6.10 36.40 1.04
C ILE A 251 -7.48 35.82 0.67
N HIS A 252 -7.59 34.50 0.59
CA HIS A 252 -8.85 33.78 0.35
C HIS A 252 -9.44 33.16 1.63
N GLY A 253 -9.00 33.58 2.82
CA GLY A 253 -9.56 33.11 4.09
C GLY A 253 -9.12 31.71 4.53
N HIS A 254 -8.18 31.05 3.84
CA HIS A 254 -7.64 29.78 4.31
C HIS A 254 -6.68 29.98 5.46
N GLU A 255 -6.94 29.33 6.58
CA GLU A 255 -6.07 29.39 7.74
C GLU A 255 -4.67 28.88 7.39
N TYR A 256 -3.61 29.67 7.57
CA TYR A 256 -2.23 29.24 7.35
C TYR A 256 -1.80 28.12 8.32
N ARG A 257 -2.54 27.91 9.42
CA ARG A 257 -2.43 26.73 10.29
C ARG A 257 -2.73 25.43 9.54
N THR A 258 -3.62 25.44 8.56
CA THR A 258 -3.94 24.24 7.75
C THR A 258 -3.33 24.34 6.35
N ALA A 259 -3.16 25.56 5.84
CA ALA A 259 -2.67 25.85 4.51
C ALA A 259 -1.15 26.07 4.46
N ARG A 260 -0.40 25.05 4.01
CA ARG A 260 1.03 25.18 3.70
C ARG A 260 1.26 26.30 2.67
N VAL A 261 2.26 27.16 2.86
CA VAL A 261 2.65 28.21 1.90
C VAL A 261 3.95 27.80 1.21
N ARG A 262 4.06 27.97 -0.11
CA ARG A 262 5.34 27.74 -0.84
C ARG A 262 5.80 29.01 -1.56
N PRO A 263 7.13 29.21 -1.71
CA PRO A 263 7.65 30.16 -2.69
C PRO A 263 7.05 29.86 -4.06
N TYR A 264 6.57 30.88 -4.77
CA TYR A 264 6.06 30.70 -6.10
C TYR A 264 7.20 30.32 -7.04
N ARG A 265 7.10 29.14 -7.66
CA ARG A 265 7.90 28.80 -8.83
C ARG A 265 7.07 29.12 -10.06
N SER A 266 7.53 30.07 -10.85
CA SER A 266 7.04 30.27 -12.22
C SER A 266 7.22 28.96 -12.99
N ARG A 267 6.23 28.59 -13.82
CA ARG A 267 6.29 27.39 -14.68
C ARG A 267 6.90 27.66 -16.05
N GLY A 268 7.22 28.91 -16.38
CA GLY A 268 7.85 29.27 -17.65
C GLY A 268 9.37 29.36 -17.52
N VAL A 269 10.08 28.79 -18.49
CA VAL A 269 11.51 29.00 -18.69
C VAL A 269 11.74 30.51 -18.88
N GLY A 270 12.68 31.09 -18.13
CA GLY A 270 13.02 32.51 -18.23
C GLY A 270 12.08 33.50 -17.51
N ILE A 271 10.99 33.05 -16.89
CA ILE A 271 10.11 33.95 -16.13
C ILE A 271 10.70 34.15 -14.71
N PRO A 272 11.08 35.37 -14.31
CA PRO A 272 11.64 35.63 -12.98
C PRO A 272 10.68 35.15 -11.88
N ARG A 273 11.26 34.68 -10.77
CA ARG A 273 10.46 34.26 -9.61
C ARG A 273 9.67 35.46 -9.11
N ARG A 274 8.35 35.35 -9.08
CA ARG A 274 7.52 36.29 -8.33
C ARG A 274 7.81 36.10 -6.84
N GLU A 275 8.01 37.19 -6.11
CA GLU A 275 8.19 37.15 -4.65
C GLU A 275 6.94 36.66 -3.91
N ASN A 276 5.79 36.70 -4.59
CA ASN A 276 4.47 36.36 -4.08
C ASN A 276 4.43 34.87 -3.73
N LYS A 277 4.43 34.49 -2.45
CA LYS A 277 4.28 33.08 -2.05
C LYS A 277 2.80 32.65 -2.16
N GLN A 278 2.55 31.43 -2.63
CA GLN A 278 1.18 30.93 -2.88
C GLN A 278 0.72 30.01 -1.74
N CYS A 279 -0.49 30.25 -1.21
CA CYS A 279 -1.21 29.31 -0.35
C CYS A 279 -1.48 27.99 -1.11
N LEU A 280 -1.06 26.84 -0.57
CA LEU A 280 -1.23 25.56 -1.26
C LEU A 280 -2.68 25.10 -1.35
N VAL A 281 -3.57 25.54 -0.44
CA VAL A 281 -5.01 25.28 -0.55
C VAL A 281 -5.56 26.01 -1.77
N CYS A 282 -5.33 27.32 -1.87
CA CYS A 282 -5.67 28.10 -3.07
C CYS A 282 -5.04 27.51 -4.35
N SER A 283 -3.79 27.06 -4.27
CA SER A 283 -3.13 26.43 -5.43
C SER A 283 -3.78 25.10 -5.82
N ARG A 284 -4.26 24.31 -4.86
CA ARG A 284 -4.95 23.04 -5.12
C ARG A 284 -6.33 23.29 -5.69
N GLU A 285 -7.10 24.22 -5.11
CA GLU A 285 -8.41 24.64 -5.62
C GLU A 285 -8.32 25.16 -7.04
N GLN A 286 -7.37 26.06 -7.33
CA GLN A 286 -7.12 26.53 -8.69
C GLN A 286 -6.75 25.37 -9.63
N ALA A 287 -6.01 24.36 -9.16
CA ALA A 287 -5.66 23.19 -9.96
C ALA A 287 -6.83 22.20 -10.14
N LEU A 288 -7.77 22.13 -9.20
CA LEU A 288 -9.00 21.35 -9.31
C LEU A 288 -9.95 22.04 -10.30
N ALA A 289 -10.21 23.34 -10.11
CA ALA A 289 -11.02 24.14 -11.02
C ALA A 289 -10.52 24.06 -12.48
N LYS A 290 -9.20 24.12 -12.71
CA LYS A 290 -8.61 23.92 -14.04
C LYS A 290 -8.84 22.51 -14.60
N ARG A 291 -8.77 21.47 -13.75
CA ARG A 291 -9.03 20.09 -14.17
C ARG A 291 -10.51 19.88 -14.49
N ASP A 292 -11.41 20.44 -13.70
CA ASP A 292 -12.85 20.36 -13.93
C ASP A 292 -13.25 21.13 -15.20
N ALA A 293 -12.70 22.32 -15.41
CA ALA A 293 -12.91 23.09 -16.65
C ALA A 293 -12.41 22.32 -17.88
N LYS A 294 -11.23 21.70 -17.80
CA LYS A 294 -10.72 20.83 -18.88
C LYS A 294 -11.63 19.62 -19.11
N ARG A 295 -12.05 18.93 -18.05
CA ARG A 295 -12.93 17.76 -18.15
C ARG A 295 -14.26 18.09 -18.83
N LYS A 296 -14.84 19.25 -18.50
CA LYS A 296 -16.05 19.77 -19.16
C LYS A 296 -15.81 20.07 -20.64
N ALA A 297 -14.68 20.69 -20.98
CA ALA A 297 -14.32 20.96 -22.38
C ALA A 297 -14.10 19.68 -23.20
N ASP A 298 -13.57 18.63 -22.58
CA ASP A 298 -13.29 17.34 -23.22
C ASP A 298 -14.55 16.44 -23.34
N GLY A 299 -15.72 16.88 -22.84
CA GLY A 299 -17.00 16.14 -22.97
C GLY A 299 -17.12 14.88 -22.11
N PHE A 300 -16.34 14.76 -21.02
CA PHE A 300 -16.46 13.65 -20.08
C PHE A 300 -17.53 13.93 -19.01
N ASP A 301 -18.70 13.31 -19.17
CA ASP A 301 -19.70 13.21 -18.10
C ASP A 301 -19.25 12.21 -17.01
N THR A 302 -19.44 12.59 -15.75
CA THR A 302 -18.93 11.88 -14.58
C THR A 302 -19.86 10.76 -14.13
N ILE A 303 -19.34 9.54 -14.08
CA ILE A 303 -19.70 8.55 -13.04
C ILE A 303 -18.68 8.75 -11.91
N GLY A 304 -19.15 9.00 -10.69
CA GLY A 304 -18.30 9.36 -9.55
C GLY A 304 -17.46 8.20 -9.04
N LEU A 305 -16.25 8.46 -8.53
CA LEU A 305 -15.41 7.44 -7.85
C LEU A 305 -16.14 6.78 -6.66
N SER A 306 -17.10 7.45 -6.03
CA SER A 306 -17.97 6.85 -5.01
C SER A 306 -18.92 5.79 -5.57
N GLU A 307 -19.39 5.94 -6.81
CA GLU A 307 -20.20 4.93 -7.49
C GLU A 307 -19.36 3.70 -7.84
N SER A 308 -18.06 3.86 -8.11
CA SER A 308 -17.16 2.72 -8.33
C SER A 308 -16.89 1.89 -7.07
N ALA A 309 -16.91 2.50 -5.88
CA ALA A 309 -16.81 1.80 -4.60
C ALA A 309 -18.13 1.08 -4.26
N ALA A 310 -19.28 1.71 -4.53
CA ALA A 310 -20.59 1.07 -4.41
C ALA A 310 -20.74 -0.12 -5.37
N LEU A 311 -20.18 -0.02 -6.59
CA LEU A 311 -20.12 -1.12 -7.56
C LEU A 311 -19.30 -2.32 -7.03
N TYR A 312 -18.24 -2.06 -6.26
CA TYR A 312 -17.42 -3.10 -5.66
C TYR A 312 -18.18 -3.84 -4.54
N TYR A 313 -18.88 -3.10 -3.66
CA TYR A 313 -19.77 -3.70 -2.65
C TYR A 313 -20.95 -4.46 -3.28
N TRP A 314 -21.48 -3.98 -4.40
CA TRP A 314 -22.54 -4.68 -5.14
C TRP A 314 -22.04 -5.99 -5.76
N LEU A 315 -20.86 -5.99 -6.40
CA LEU A 315 -20.25 -7.19 -6.98
C LEU A 315 -19.84 -8.23 -5.93
N ASP A 316 -19.39 -7.80 -4.75
CA ASP A 316 -19.05 -8.68 -3.64
C ASP A 316 -20.30 -9.29 -2.99
N ARG A 317 -21.37 -8.50 -2.85
CA ARG A 317 -22.66 -8.93 -2.31
C ARG A 317 -23.46 -9.83 -3.26
N HIS A 318 -23.18 -9.81 -4.56
CA HIS A 318 -23.96 -10.55 -5.57
C HIS A 318 -23.15 -11.66 -6.26
N ARG A 319 -22.01 -12.08 -5.68
CA ARG A 319 -21.25 -13.27 -6.07
C ARG A 319 -21.88 -14.61 -5.64
N LEU A 320 -23.18 -14.61 -5.34
CA LEU A 320 -23.99 -15.81 -5.29
C LEU A 320 -24.52 -16.06 -6.71
N ALA A 321 -24.02 -17.13 -7.36
CA ALA A 321 -24.59 -17.78 -8.56
C ALA A 321 -24.02 -17.47 -9.97
N THR A 322 -22.69 -17.47 -10.18
CA THR A 322 -22.16 -17.91 -11.49
C THR A 322 -20.86 -18.70 -11.37
N PRO A 323 -20.70 -19.81 -12.14
CA PRO A 323 -19.45 -20.55 -12.22
C PRO A 323 -18.43 -19.79 -13.08
N ILE A 324 -17.17 -20.08 -12.78
CA ILE A 324 -15.92 -19.45 -13.21
C ILE A 324 -15.91 -19.06 -14.70
N GLY A 325 -15.88 -17.75 -14.95
CA GLY A 325 -15.45 -17.12 -16.20
C GLY A 325 -14.63 -15.87 -15.87
N ASP A 326 -13.56 -15.63 -16.62
CA ASP A 326 -12.55 -14.59 -16.38
C ASP A 326 -13.16 -13.18 -16.14
N PRO A 327 -12.94 -12.54 -14.98
CA PRO A 327 -13.50 -11.22 -14.63
C PRO A 327 -13.14 -10.09 -15.61
N TRP A 328 -12.09 -10.24 -16.42
CA TRP A 328 -11.65 -9.21 -17.35
C TRP A 328 -12.50 -9.11 -18.63
N GLN A 329 -13.26 -10.15 -18.99
CA GLN A 329 -14.11 -10.11 -20.18
C GLN A 329 -15.33 -9.16 -20.02
N TYR A 330 -15.85 -9.01 -18.80
CA TYR A 330 -17.02 -8.15 -18.54
C TYR A 330 -16.71 -6.64 -18.58
N CYS A 331 -15.54 -6.22 -18.09
CA CYS A 331 -15.13 -4.80 -18.16
C CYS A 331 -14.86 -4.34 -19.61
N CYS A 332 -14.44 -5.25 -20.50
CA CYS A 332 -14.28 -4.95 -21.92
C CYS A 332 -15.62 -4.86 -22.67
N ALA A 333 -16.65 -5.61 -22.24
CA ALA A 333 -17.97 -5.57 -22.86
C ALA A 333 -18.69 -4.22 -22.62
N ILE A 334 -18.60 -3.67 -21.39
CA ILE A 334 -19.21 -2.38 -21.05
C ILE A 334 -18.51 -1.21 -21.76
N ARG A 335 -17.19 -1.29 -22.02
CA ARG A 335 -16.47 -0.27 -22.82
C ARG A 335 -16.78 -0.31 -24.31
N ARG A 336 -17.14 -1.46 -24.88
CA ARG A 336 -17.47 -1.57 -26.31
C ARG A 336 -18.87 -1.05 -26.66
N GLN A 337 -19.81 -1.05 -25.71
CA GLN A 337 -21.16 -0.53 -25.95
C GLN A 337 -21.25 1.00 -25.96
N GLY A 338 -20.24 1.73 -25.46
CA GLY A 338 -20.18 3.20 -25.49
C GLY A 338 -19.57 3.83 -26.75
N VAL A 339 -19.17 3.04 -27.76
CA VAL A 339 -18.47 3.52 -28.97
C VAL A 339 -19.24 3.18 -30.26
N LEU A 340 -20.57 3.12 -30.20
CA LEU A 340 -21.42 3.06 -31.39
C LEU A 340 -22.30 4.30 -31.45
N GLY A 341 -21.72 5.39 -31.92
CA GLY A 341 -22.43 6.65 -32.07
C GLY A 341 -21.55 7.76 -32.64
N ARG A 342 -21.02 7.56 -33.84
CA ARG A 342 -20.61 8.63 -34.76
C ARG A 342 -20.30 8.05 -36.13
N ASP A 343 -21.29 8.15 -37.00
CA ASP A 343 -21.09 8.06 -38.44
C ASP A 343 -21.54 9.37 -39.10
N ARG A 344 -20.79 9.75 -40.15
CA ARG A 344 -20.97 10.85 -41.12
C ARG A 344 -20.75 12.30 -40.68
N ARG A 345 -19.69 12.89 -41.23
CA ARG A 345 -19.79 13.85 -42.36
C ARG A 345 -18.50 13.87 -43.19
N GLN A 346 -18.61 13.41 -44.43
CA GLN A 346 -17.68 13.71 -45.52
C GLN A 346 -17.86 15.18 -45.95
N GLY A 347 -16.76 15.87 -46.23
CA GLY A 347 -16.73 17.21 -46.79
C GLY A 347 -15.36 17.46 -47.43
N ARG A 348 -15.31 17.25 -48.73
CA ARG A 348 -14.17 17.40 -49.65
C ARG A 348 -13.79 18.89 -49.79
N ALA A 349 -12.51 19.23 -49.74
CA ALA A 349 -11.97 20.39 -50.46
C ALA A 349 -10.46 20.22 -50.69
N SER A 350 -10.10 20.00 -51.95
CA SER A 350 -8.75 20.05 -52.49
C SER A 350 -8.17 21.46 -52.38
N ARG A 351 -6.87 21.59 -52.11
CA ARG A 351 -6.01 22.61 -52.75
C ARG A 351 -4.54 22.25 -52.65
N MET A 352 -3.91 22.32 -53.81
CA MET A 352 -2.47 22.29 -54.06
C MET A 352 -1.76 23.43 -53.32
N ASN A 353 -0.52 23.21 -52.89
CA ASN A 353 0.60 23.95 -53.47
C ASN A 353 1.96 23.36 -53.07
N SER A 354 2.84 23.44 -54.06
CA SER A 354 4.25 23.13 -54.17
C SER A 354 5.15 24.04 -53.34
N THR A 355 6.33 23.53 -53.00
CA THR A 355 7.70 24.14 -52.98
C THR A 355 8.55 23.31 -52.00
N ALA A 356 9.51 22.51 -52.49
CA ALA A 356 10.90 22.86 -52.84
C ALA A 356 11.82 23.06 -51.62
N THR A 357 13.08 22.59 -51.77
CA THR A 357 14.34 22.80 -51.02
C THR A 357 14.86 21.50 -50.37
N GLU A 358 15.67 20.68 -51.04
CA GLU A 358 17.14 20.78 -51.22
C GLU A 358 18.01 20.79 -49.94
N SER A 359 18.54 19.60 -49.61
CA SER A 359 19.97 19.21 -49.48
C SER A 359 21.03 19.99 -48.68
N ARG A 360 21.96 19.17 -48.12
CA ARG A 360 23.31 19.40 -47.55
C ARG A 360 23.35 19.64 -46.03
N SER A 361 24.29 19.11 -45.23
CA SER A 361 25.64 18.53 -45.43
C SER A 361 26.03 17.79 -44.12
N VAL A 362 26.58 16.57 -44.18
CA VAL A 362 28.02 16.21 -44.07
C VAL A 362 28.76 16.95 -42.94
N ILE A 363 29.09 16.24 -41.86
CA ILE A 363 30.11 16.62 -40.88
C ILE A 363 31.30 15.70 -41.08
N GLY A 364 32.43 16.31 -41.44
CA GLY A 364 33.73 15.68 -41.61
C GLY A 364 34.53 15.63 -40.31
N SER A 365 35.49 14.72 -40.35
CA SER A 365 36.57 14.42 -39.41
C SER A 365 37.76 15.38 -39.52
N GLY A 366 38.57 15.43 -38.46
CA GLY A 366 39.91 16.06 -38.37
C GLY A 366 40.04 16.83 -37.05
N GLY A 367 41.00 16.59 -36.15
CA GLY A 367 42.36 16.09 -36.32
C GLY A 367 43.33 17.26 -36.17
N GLY A 368 43.89 17.44 -34.97
CA GLY A 368 44.87 18.47 -34.59
C GLY A 368 45.27 18.30 -33.15
#